data_AF-A0A7V1V330-F1
#
_entry.id   AF-A0A7V1V330-F1
#
_cell.length_a   1.000
_cell.length_b   1.000
_cell.length_c   1.000
_cell.angle_alpha   90.00
_cell.angle_beta   90.00
_cell.angle_gamma   90.00
#
_symmetry.space_group_name_H-M   'P 1'
#
loop_
_entity.id
_entity.type
_entity.pdbx_description
1 polymer ?
#
loop_
_entity_poly.entity_id
_entity_poly.type
_entity_poly.pdbx_seq_one_letter_code
_entity_poly.pdbx_strand_id
1 'polypeptide(L)'
;MLSASVLWPLFPLLMLVVIVCLTWALVSVVRRSRSSTAIWLQAGALSCYLLAAAAAIASEHRLAPAFLHRPFSLLTQVAIALALFHFWQRRDRALMVLNGAAWAAILADAALHLLPR
;
A
#
# COMPACT_ATOMS: atom_id res chain seq x y z
N MET A 1 5.73 27.38 2.61
CA MET A 1 4.27 27.26 2.87
C MET A 1 3.68 26.36 1.78
N LEU A 2 3.66 25.05 1.99
CA LEU A 2 3.00 24.10 1.09
C LEU A 2 1.56 23.93 1.60
N SER A 3 0.62 24.61 0.95
CA SER A 3 -0.80 24.55 1.31
C SER A 3 -1.37 23.18 0.95
N ALA A 4 -2.15 22.58 1.86
CA ALA A 4 -2.79 21.26 1.70
C ALA A 4 -3.62 21.14 0.40
N SER A 5 -4.05 22.26 -0.17
CA SER A 5 -4.76 22.38 -1.45
C SER A 5 -3.90 21.98 -2.66
N VAL A 6 -2.58 22.12 -2.60
CA VAL A 6 -1.64 21.81 -3.70
C VAL A 6 -1.23 20.33 -3.68
N LEU A 7 -1.28 19.68 -2.51
CA LEU A 7 -0.90 18.28 -2.31
C LEU A 7 -2.07 17.31 -2.50
N TRP A 8 -3.28 17.82 -2.72
CA TRP A 8 -4.48 17.02 -2.97
C TRP A 8 -4.35 16.01 -4.14
N PRO A 9 -3.80 16.35 -5.32
CA PRO A 9 -3.59 15.38 -6.40
C PRO A 9 -2.45 14.36 -6.12
N LEU A 10 -1.65 14.57 -5.07
CA LEU A 10 -0.61 13.62 -4.70
C LEU A 10 -1.20 12.34 -4.08
N PHE A 11 -2.38 12.44 -3.46
CA PHE A 11 -3.09 11.32 -2.86
C PHE A 11 -3.41 10.20 -3.89
N PRO A 12 -4.15 10.45 -4.99
CA PRO A 12 -4.42 9.42 -6.00
C PRO A 12 -3.15 8.96 -6.73
N LEU A 13 -2.14 9.83 -6.85
CA LEU A 13 -0.85 9.47 -7.47
C LEU A 13 -0.09 8.44 -6.63
N LEU A 14 0.04 8.67 -5.32
CA LEU A 14 0.63 7.70 -4.38
C LEU A 14 -0.16 6.40 -4.39
N MET A 15 -1.49 6.50 -4.48
CA MET A 15 -2.36 5.34 -4.56
C MET A 15 -2.10 4.47 -5.78
N LEU A 16 -1.96 5.13 -6.94
CA LEU A 16 -1.61 4.48 -8.19
C LEU A 16 -0.24 3.80 -8.10
N VAL A 17 0.76 4.47 -7.51
CA VAL A 17 2.11 3.90 -7.32
C VAL A 17 2.05 2.61 -6.50
N VAL A 18 1.31 2.62 -5.38
CA VAL A 18 1.17 1.43 -4.53
C VAL A 18 0.49 0.29 -5.28
N ILE A 19 -0.62 0.56 -6.01
CA ILE A 19 -1.31 -0.46 -6.81
C ILE A 19 -0.37 -1.06 -7.85
N VAL A 20 0.36 -0.23 -8.60
CA VAL A 20 1.27 -0.69 -9.63
C VAL A 20 2.38 -1.54 -9.01
N CYS A 21 2.99 -1.10 -7.91
CA CYS A 21 4.05 -1.84 -7.23
C CYS A 21 3.57 -3.20 -6.70
N LEU A 22 2.42 -3.24 -6.01
CA LEU A 22 1.88 -4.49 -5.45
C LEU A 22 1.40 -5.44 -6.56
N THR A 23 0.78 -4.92 -7.61
CA THR A 23 0.35 -5.73 -8.77
C THR A 23 1.55 -6.33 -9.48
N TRP A 24 2.60 -5.54 -9.72
CA TRP A 24 3.82 -6.03 -10.35
C TRP A 24 4.57 -7.03 -9.47
N ALA A 25 4.57 -6.82 -8.15
CA ALA A 25 5.12 -7.78 -7.19
C ALA A 25 4.34 -9.10 -7.21
N LEU A 26 3.01 -9.06 -7.23
CA LEU A 26 2.16 -10.24 -7.34
C LEU A 26 2.41 -10.99 -8.65
N VAL A 27 2.41 -10.30 -9.80
CA VAL A 27 2.71 -10.90 -11.11
C VAL A 27 4.11 -11.51 -11.12
N SER A 28 5.10 -10.83 -10.54
CA SER A 28 6.46 -11.35 -10.43
C SER A 28 6.54 -12.62 -9.59
N VAL A 29 5.83 -12.66 -8.46
CA VAL A 29 5.75 -13.86 -7.60
C VAL A 29 5.01 -14.99 -8.31
N VAL A 30 3.87 -14.74 -8.96
CA VAL A 30 3.11 -15.77 -9.70
C VAL A 30 3.94 -16.33 -10.87
N ARG A 31 4.73 -15.49 -11.54
CA ARG A 31 5.56 -15.92 -12.68
C ARG A 31 6.87 -16.60 -12.28
N ARG A 32 7.50 -16.20 -11.17
CA ARG A 32 8.85 -16.68 -10.79
C ARG A 32 8.88 -17.60 -9.57
N SER A 33 7.89 -17.52 -8.68
CA SER A 33 7.88 -18.23 -7.41
C SER A 33 6.75 -19.26 -7.36
N ARG A 34 7.09 -20.54 -7.17
CA ARG A 34 6.14 -21.61 -6.80
C ARG A 34 5.74 -21.58 -5.31
N SER A 35 6.20 -20.61 -4.53
CA SER A 35 5.85 -20.52 -3.11
C SER A 35 4.44 -19.95 -2.94
N SER A 36 3.50 -20.81 -2.58
CA SER A 36 2.12 -20.42 -2.25
C SER A 36 2.07 -19.34 -1.15
N THR A 37 2.99 -19.38 -0.19
CA THR A 37 3.09 -18.36 0.89
C THR A 37 3.38 -16.97 0.34
N ALA A 38 4.31 -16.85 -0.62
CA ALA A 38 4.64 -15.57 -1.24
C ALA A 38 3.46 -15.01 -2.04
N ILE A 39 2.71 -15.89 -2.73
CA ILE A 39 1.49 -15.50 -3.46
C ILE A 39 0.43 -15.00 -2.49
N TRP A 40 0.18 -15.72 -1.40
CA TRP A 40 -0.78 -15.31 -0.37
C TRP A 40 -0.41 -13.99 0.31
N LEU A 41 0.87 -13.76 0.60
CA LEU A 41 1.34 -12.50 1.18
C LEU A 41 1.11 -11.32 0.22
N GLN A 42 1.45 -11.46 -1.06
CA GLN A 42 1.24 -10.40 -2.06
C GLN A 42 -0.24 -10.17 -2.37
N ALA A 43 -1.01 -11.25 -2.53
CA ALA A 43 -2.45 -11.16 -2.76
C ALA A 43 -3.17 -10.55 -1.56
N GLY A 44 -2.76 -10.89 -0.34
CA GLY A 44 -3.25 -10.30 0.90
C GLY A 44 -2.93 -8.81 0.99
N ALA A 45 -1.68 -8.41 0.72
CA ALA A 45 -1.28 -7.00 0.72
C ALA A 45 -2.06 -6.17 -0.32
N LEU A 46 -2.21 -6.68 -1.56
CA LEU A 46 -2.98 -6.01 -2.60
C LEU A 46 -4.46 -5.90 -2.25
N SER A 47 -5.07 -6.99 -1.77
CA SER A 47 -6.49 -7.00 -1.36
C SER A 47 -6.74 -6.03 -0.20
N CYS A 48 -5.84 -6.01 0.78
CA CYS A 48 -5.95 -5.11 1.92
C CYS A 48 -5.82 -3.64 1.49
N TYR A 49 -4.91 -3.35 0.55
CA TYR A 49 -4.77 -2.02 -0.01
C TYR A 49 -6.00 -1.58 -0.81
N LEU A 50 -6.58 -2.47 -1.62
CA LEU A 50 -7.81 -2.18 -2.36
C LEU A 50 -8.99 -1.92 -1.42
N LEU A 51 -9.09 -2.65 -0.30
CA LEU A 51 -10.08 -2.39 0.74
C LEU A 51 -9.84 -1.03 1.43
N ALA A 52 -8.59 -0.67 1.69
CA ALA A 52 -8.23 0.65 2.22
C ALA A 52 -8.65 1.78 1.25
N ALA A 53 -8.38 1.61 -0.04
CA ALA A 53 -8.76 2.55 -1.09
C ALA A 53 -10.29 2.66 -1.22
N ALA A 54 -11.01 1.53 -1.22
CA ALA A 54 -12.47 1.51 -1.25
C ALA A 54 -13.07 2.20 0.00
N ALA A 55 -12.49 1.99 1.18
CA ALA A 55 -12.90 2.65 2.40
C ALA A 55 -12.62 4.18 2.36
N ALA A 56 -11.53 4.61 1.74
CA ALA A 56 -11.23 6.03 1.53
C ALA A 56 -12.27 6.69 0.60
N ILE A 57 -12.58 6.07 -0.54
CA ILE A 57 -13.61 6.53 -1.49
C ILE A 57 -14.99 6.58 -0.81
N ALA A 58 -15.36 5.53 -0.06
CA ALA A 58 -16.61 5.49 0.68
C ALA A 58 -16.70 6.58 1.76
N SER A 59 -15.58 6.93 2.39
CA SER A 59 -15.49 8.03 3.36
C SER A 59 -15.66 9.40 2.69
N GLU A 60 -15.11 9.60 1.48
CA GLU A 60 -15.29 10.85 0.72
C GLU A 60 -16.75 11.04 0.29
N HIS A 61 -17.47 9.96 -0.04
CA HIS A 61 -18.89 9.99 -0.35
C HIS A 61 -19.82 10.10 0.88
N ARG A 62 -19.29 10.38 2.08
CA ARG A 62 -20.02 10.49 3.37
C ARG A 62 -20.85 9.24 3.74
N LEU A 63 -20.53 8.08 3.18
CA LEU A 63 -21.25 6.82 3.46
C LEU A 63 -20.71 6.07 4.67
N ALA A 64 -19.51 6.43 5.16
CA ALA A 64 -18.88 5.79 6.33
C ALA A 64 -18.11 6.81 7.19
N PRO A 65 -18.00 6.59 8.52
CA PRO A 65 -17.23 7.45 9.39
C PRO A 65 -15.73 7.38 9.06
N ALA A 66 -15.08 8.56 9.03
CA ALA A 66 -13.68 8.78 8.66
C ALA A 66 -12.62 8.10 9.57
N PHE A 67 -13.01 7.12 10.39
CA PHE A 67 -12.10 6.34 11.23
C PHE A 67 -11.81 4.95 10.63
N LEU A 68 -12.62 4.50 9.65
CA LEU A 68 -12.57 3.14 9.11
C LEU A 68 -11.38 2.87 8.17
N HIS A 69 -10.78 3.89 7.56
CA HIS A 69 -9.64 3.70 6.64
C HIS A 69 -8.29 3.50 7.37
N ARG A 70 -8.14 4.00 8.61
CA ARG A 70 -6.92 3.85 9.43
C ARG A 70 -6.55 2.39 9.74
N PRO A 71 -7.46 1.52 10.21
CA PRO A 71 -7.09 0.12 10.50
C PRO A 71 -6.68 -0.62 9.23
N PHE A 72 -7.31 -0.36 8.09
CA PHE A 72 -6.93 -0.99 6.81
C PHE A 72 -5.55 -0.55 6.30
N SER A 73 -5.19 0.72 6.46
CA SER A 73 -3.85 1.20 6.11
C SER A 73 -2.77 0.54 6.99
N LEU A 74 -3.01 0.44 8.30
CA LEU A 74 -2.14 -0.29 9.23
C LEU A 74 -1.99 -1.76 8.86
N LEU A 75 -3.11 -2.43 8.53
CA LEU A 75 -3.11 -3.84 8.13
C LEU A 75 -2.34 -4.05 6.82
N THR A 76 -2.42 -3.10 5.90
CA THR A 76 -1.62 -3.11 4.66
C THR A 76 -0.12 -2.90 4.96
N GLN A 77 0.23 -1.98 5.86
CA GLN A 77 1.62 -1.78 6.28
C GLN A 77 2.20 -3.03 6.94
N VAL A 78 1.43 -3.71 7.79
CA VAL A 78 1.83 -4.98 8.43
C VAL A 78 2.01 -6.07 7.37
N ALA A 79 1.09 -6.19 6.41
CA ALA A 79 1.20 -7.15 5.32
C ALA A 79 2.45 -6.90 4.45
N ILE A 80 2.74 -5.65 4.10
CA ILE A 80 3.94 -5.26 3.35
C ILE A 80 5.21 -5.48 4.16
N ALA A 81 5.20 -5.20 5.47
CA ALA A 81 6.33 -5.45 6.36
C ALA A 81 6.64 -6.95 6.47
N LEU A 82 5.61 -7.79 6.61
CA LEU A 82 5.75 -9.26 6.59
C LEU A 82 6.27 -9.76 5.24
N ALA A 83 5.78 -9.19 4.13
CA ALA A 83 6.28 -9.50 2.80
C ALA A 83 7.77 -9.11 2.67
N LEU A 84 8.16 -7.92 3.10
CA LEU A 84 9.55 -7.45 3.12
C LEU A 84 10.45 -8.40 3.93
N PHE A 85 10.02 -8.79 5.12
CA PHE A 85 10.78 -9.73 5.96
C PHE A 85 10.93 -11.10 5.28
N HIS A 86 9.87 -11.61 4.67
CA HIS A 86 9.90 -12.89 3.95
C HIS A 86 10.84 -12.85 2.72
N PHE A 87 10.80 -11.78 1.92
CA PHE A 87 11.66 -11.63 0.74
C PHE A 87 13.10 -11.25 1.10
N TRP A 88 13.32 -10.58 2.23
CA TRP A 88 14.65 -10.34 2.79
C TRP A 88 15.37 -11.66 3.08
N GLN A 89 14.69 -12.62 3.70
CA GLN A 89 15.25 -13.95 3.95
C GLN A 89 15.59 -14.71 2.66
N ARG A 90 14.83 -14.48 1.57
CA ARG A 90 15.09 -15.08 0.25
C ARG A 90 16.05 -14.28 -0.64
N ARG A 91 16.59 -13.15 -0.16
CA ARG A 91 17.48 -12.23 -0.90
C ARG A 91 16.91 -11.73 -2.24
N ASP A 92 15.59 -11.69 -2.37
CA ASP A 92 14.92 -11.35 -3.63
C ASP A 92 14.79 -9.82 -3.78
N ARG A 93 15.90 -9.19 -4.23
CA ARG A 93 16.07 -7.73 -4.25
C ARG A 93 14.97 -7.00 -5.05
N ALA A 94 14.49 -7.60 -6.14
CA ALA A 94 13.44 -7.00 -6.96
C ALA A 94 12.13 -6.85 -6.18
N LEU A 95 11.73 -7.88 -5.43
CA LEU A 95 10.52 -7.85 -4.61
C LEU A 95 10.70 -6.95 -3.40
N MET A 96 11.89 -6.90 -2.80
CA MET A 96 12.18 -5.94 -1.73
C MET A 96 12.04 -4.49 -2.18
N VAL A 97 12.52 -4.13 -3.38
CA VAL A 97 12.37 -2.77 -3.91
C VAL A 97 10.91 -2.44 -4.16
N LEU A 98 10.14 -3.36 -4.75
CA LEU A 98 8.71 -3.14 -5.02
C LEU A 98 7.89 -2.98 -3.72
N ASN A 99 8.10 -3.86 -2.74
CA ASN A 99 7.41 -3.77 -1.45
C ASN A 99 7.90 -2.55 -0.65
N GLY A 100 9.19 -2.21 -0.71
CA GLY A 100 9.74 -1.02 -0.07
C GLY A 100 9.20 0.28 -0.66
N ALA A 101 9.07 0.36 -2.00
CA ALA A 101 8.46 1.50 -2.68
C ALA A 101 6.98 1.65 -2.31
N ALA A 102 6.21 0.54 -2.29
CA ALA A 102 4.83 0.55 -1.83
C ALA A 102 4.72 1.01 -0.37
N TRP A 103 5.61 0.54 0.52
CA TRP A 103 5.62 0.93 1.92
C TRP A 103 5.93 2.42 2.10
N ALA A 104 6.95 2.93 1.39
CA ALA A 104 7.34 4.33 1.42
C ALA A 104 6.22 5.24 0.89
N ALA A 105 5.49 4.82 -0.14
CA ALA A 105 4.35 5.57 -0.67
C ALA A 105 3.20 5.66 0.34
N ILE A 106 2.90 4.58 1.07
CA ILE A 106 1.89 4.61 2.15
C ILE A 106 2.35 5.49 3.31
N LEU A 107 3.65 5.49 3.64
CA LEU A 107 4.20 6.37 4.68
C LEU A 107 4.16 7.85 4.27
N ALA A 108 4.46 8.15 3.01
CA ALA A 108 4.31 9.48 2.45
C ALA A 108 2.85 9.95 2.50
N ASP A 109 1.90 9.06 2.17
CA ASP A 109 0.47 9.33 2.29
C ASP A 109 0.04 9.66 3.73
N ALA A 110 0.51 8.87 4.70
CA ALA A 110 0.24 9.13 6.12
C ALA A 110 0.88 10.45 6.59
N ALA A 111 2.08 10.78 6.12
CA ALA A 111 2.75 12.04 6.45
C ALA A 111 2.00 13.26 5.90
N LEU A 112 1.41 13.16 4.70
CA LEU A 112 0.57 14.22 4.12
C LEU A 112 -0.66 14.53 4.97
N HIS A 113 -1.24 13.51 5.63
CA HIS A 113 -2.38 13.68 6.53
C HIS A 113 -2.01 14.28 7.89
N LEU A 114 -0.73 14.27 8.27
CA LEU A 114 -0.23 14.88 9.51
C LEU A 114 0.15 16.36 9.34
N LEU A 115 0.24 16.86 8.10
CA LEU A 115 0.46 18.27 7.86
C LEU A 115 -0.77 19.07 8.33
N PRO A 116 -0.58 20.11 9.17
CA PRO A 116 -1.68 20.96 9.62
C PRO A 116 -2.31 21.67 8.40
N ARG A 117 -3.64 21.54 8.28
CA ARG A 117 -4.46 22.28 7.32
C ARG A 117 -4.54 23.75 7.69
#